data_AF-A0A1U7XK65-F1
#
_entry.id   AF-A0A1U7XK65-F1
#
_cell.length_a   1.000
_cell.length_b   1.000
_cell.length_c   1.000
_cell.angle_alpha   90.00
_cell.angle_beta   90.00
_cell.angle_gamma   90.00
#
_symmetry.space_group_name_H-M   'P 1'
#
loop_
_entity.id
_entity.type
_entity.pdbx_description
1 polymer ?
#
loop_
_entity_poly.entity_id
_entity_poly.type
_entity_poly.pdbx_seq_one_letter_code
_entity_poly.pdbx_strand_id
1 'polypeptide(L)'
;MYLSDGKCVVVEFDDTDQPIGEEQGVLAGFCGILATDCSLFPIHFNNWPDLPKSYFNGCFDRIIKPRFCFKTTELNARAYVYSSIRKKWSSGRQRLWYEFNDPLKTKAWIMDNVPSGIPRDEWTSYVSYRFNEKTMEMSKRNVEIRKKQTIAHTGGSKPNSRRRAEMMAESGQNPGRAQLYLATHKKEDGSLMKQQEKYVQVMQLADPFHLWA
;
A
#
# COMPACT_ATOMS: atom_id res chain seq x y z
N MET A 1 -9.50 -3.73 19.78
CA MET A 1 -8.53 -3.51 20.87
C MET A 1 -8.72 -2.07 21.34
N TYR A 2 -9.39 -1.86 22.46
CA TYR A 2 -9.56 -0.53 23.06
C TYR A 2 -8.44 -0.33 24.07
N LEU A 3 -7.54 0.62 23.81
CA LEU A 3 -6.54 1.04 24.79
C LEU A 3 -7.23 2.06 25.72
N SER A 4 -7.05 1.88 27.03
CA SER A 4 -7.54 2.79 28.07
C SER A 4 -6.99 4.20 27.87
N ASP A 5 -7.76 5.21 28.32
CA ASP A 5 -7.42 6.63 28.22
C ASP A 5 -5.94 6.90 28.52
N GLY A 6 -5.24 7.49 27.55
CA GLY A 6 -3.84 7.89 27.63
C GLY A 6 -2.80 6.94 27.01
N LYS A 7 -3.17 5.71 26.59
CA LYS A 7 -2.25 4.80 25.88
C LYS A 7 -2.51 4.79 24.37
N CYS A 8 -1.68 5.51 23.62
CA CYS A 8 -1.60 5.43 22.16
C CYS A 8 -0.45 4.50 21.74
N VAL A 9 -0.56 3.88 20.55
CA VAL A 9 0.55 3.15 19.95
C VAL A 9 1.56 4.15 19.40
N VAL A 10 2.79 4.13 19.92
CA VAL A 10 3.86 5.03 19.45
C VAL A 10 4.37 4.53 18.10
N VAL A 11 4.42 5.41 17.10
CA VAL A 11 4.94 5.07 15.77
C VAL A 11 6.17 5.93 15.51
N GLU A 12 7.32 5.27 15.48
CA GLU A 12 8.61 5.87 15.15
C GLU A 12 8.77 6.06 13.64
N PHE A 13 9.54 7.08 13.24
CA PHE A 13 9.82 7.42 11.85
C PHE A 13 11.33 7.53 11.63
N ASP A 14 11.79 7.15 10.44
CA ASP A 14 13.17 7.34 10.02
C ASP A 14 13.42 8.76 9.49
N ASP A 15 14.68 9.04 9.12
CA ASP A 15 15.15 10.29 8.52
C ASP A 15 14.53 10.60 7.14
N THR A 16 13.81 9.65 6.55
CA THR A 16 13.06 9.79 5.30
C THR A 16 11.55 9.87 5.50
N ASP A 17 11.12 10.18 6.73
CA ASP A 17 9.72 10.29 7.12
C ASP A 17 8.90 9.02 6.82
N GLN A 18 9.55 7.84 6.87
CA GLN A 18 8.87 6.56 6.80
C GLN A 18 8.74 5.94 8.18
N PRO A 19 7.58 5.36 8.52
CA PRO A 19 7.44 4.68 9.80
C PRO A 19 8.26 3.40 9.82
N ILE A 20 8.78 3.10 11.01
CA ILE A 20 9.65 1.95 11.30
C ILE A 20 9.15 1.22 12.56
N GLY A 21 9.80 0.11 12.92
CA GLY A 21 9.38 -0.72 14.07
C GLY A 21 8.17 -1.61 13.80
N GLU A 22 7.74 -2.38 14.80
CA GLU A 22 6.59 -3.30 14.65
C GLU A 22 5.25 -2.55 14.62
N GLU A 23 5.20 -1.41 15.30
CA GLU A 23 4.04 -0.53 15.43
C GLU A 23 3.63 0.05 14.07
N GLN A 24 4.59 0.22 13.15
CA GLN A 24 4.29 0.53 11.75
C GLN A 24 3.38 -0.53 11.12
N GLY A 25 3.61 -1.81 11.40
CA GLY A 25 2.80 -2.92 10.92
C GLY A 25 1.38 -2.87 11.49
N VAL A 26 1.26 -2.56 12.79
CA VAL A 26 -0.03 -2.35 13.47
C VAL A 26 -0.81 -1.19 12.84
N LEU A 27 -0.16 -0.05 12.63
CA LEU A 27 -0.76 1.11 11.94
C LEU A 27 -1.19 0.73 10.52
N ALA A 28 -0.34 0.04 9.77
CA ALA A 28 -0.65 -0.37 8.41
C ALA A 28 -1.85 -1.31 8.36
N GLY A 29 -1.94 -2.28 9.27
CA GLY A 29 -3.08 -3.18 9.41
C GLY A 29 -4.36 -2.41 9.75
N PHE A 30 -4.30 -1.49 10.71
CA PHE A 30 -5.43 -0.66 11.10
C PHE A 30 -5.94 0.21 9.95
N CYS A 31 -5.05 0.86 9.20
CA CYS A 31 -5.40 1.57 7.96
C CYS A 31 -6.11 0.66 6.95
N GLY A 32 -5.82 -0.64 6.94
CA GLY A 32 -6.48 -1.61 6.07
C GLY A 32 -7.93 -1.88 6.44
N ILE A 33 -8.19 -2.04 7.74
CA ILE A 33 -9.55 -2.18 8.27
C ILE A 33 -10.38 -0.96 7.89
N LEU A 34 -9.85 0.23 8.16
CA LEU A 34 -10.53 1.49 7.83
C LEU A 34 -10.78 1.62 6.33
N ALA A 35 -9.77 1.33 5.50
CA ALA A 35 -9.86 1.48 4.04
C ALA A 35 -10.91 0.57 3.38
N THR A 36 -11.33 -0.51 4.04
CA THR A 36 -12.38 -1.43 3.55
C THR A 36 -13.77 -1.13 4.08
N ASP A 37 -13.89 -0.20 5.03
CA ASP A 37 -15.18 0.25 5.55
C ASP A 37 -15.80 1.28 4.61
N CYS A 38 -16.88 0.89 3.92
CA CYS A 38 -17.56 1.74 2.94
C CYS A 38 -18.25 2.96 3.57
N SER A 39 -18.55 2.91 4.88
CA SER A 39 -19.09 4.08 5.60
C SER A 39 -18.02 5.16 5.84
N LEU A 40 -16.74 4.77 5.88
CA LEU A 40 -15.60 5.68 6.02
C LEU A 40 -15.01 6.08 4.67
N PHE A 41 -14.94 5.15 3.72
CA PHE A 41 -14.38 5.38 2.39
C PHE A 41 -15.25 4.72 1.31
N PRO A 42 -16.22 5.46 0.76
CA PRO A 42 -17.15 4.95 -0.25
C PRO A 42 -16.46 4.36 -1.48
N ILE A 43 -17.07 3.35 -2.10
CA ILE A 43 -16.45 2.63 -3.23
C ILE A 43 -16.91 3.12 -4.60
N HIS A 44 -17.94 3.96 -4.64
CA HIS A 44 -18.53 4.48 -5.87
C HIS A 44 -17.63 5.51 -6.58
N PHE A 45 -16.72 6.14 -5.85
CA PHE A 45 -15.70 7.00 -6.46
C PHE A 45 -14.77 6.18 -7.34
N ASN A 46 -14.54 6.64 -8.58
CA ASN A 46 -13.70 5.92 -9.52
C ASN A 46 -12.25 5.86 -9.04
N ASN A 47 -11.70 7.01 -8.62
CA ASN A 47 -10.32 7.13 -8.15
C ASN A 47 -10.26 7.71 -6.74
N TRP A 48 -9.17 7.42 -6.05
CA TRP A 48 -8.93 7.95 -4.71
C TRP A 48 -8.91 9.49 -4.64
N PRO A 49 -8.28 10.22 -5.59
CA PRO A 49 -8.30 11.68 -5.57
C PRO A 49 -9.70 12.29 -5.74
N ASP A 50 -10.68 11.52 -6.22
CA ASP A 50 -12.06 11.98 -6.38
C ASP A 50 -12.82 12.00 -5.04
N LEU A 51 -12.31 11.30 -4.01
CA LEU A 51 -12.88 11.36 -2.67
C LEU A 51 -12.65 12.76 -2.06
N PRO A 52 -13.69 13.41 -1.52
CA PRO A 52 -13.52 14.63 -0.75
C PRO A 52 -12.51 14.47 0.38
N LYS A 53 -11.64 15.46 0.56
CA LYS A 53 -10.61 15.44 1.60
C LYS A 53 -11.18 15.28 3.02
N SER A 54 -12.44 15.66 3.23
CA SER A 54 -13.16 15.50 4.51
C SER A 54 -13.25 14.05 4.98
N TYR A 55 -13.37 13.07 4.08
CA TYR A 55 -13.37 11.64 4.45
C TYR A 55 -12.06 11.27 5.13
N PHE A 56 -10.93 11.59 4.48
CA PHE A 56 -9.61 11.33 5.05
C PHE A 56 -9.37 12.15 6.32
N ASN A 57 -9.65 13.45 6.31
CA ASN A 57 -9.37 14.31 7.46
C ASN A 57 -10.18 13.89 8.68
N GLY A 58 -11.49 13.65 8.52
CA GLY A 58 -12.35 13.17 9.60
C GLY A 58 -11.90 11.82 10.15
N CYS A 59 -11.53 10.88 9.27
CA CYS A 59 -10.98 9.58 9.67
C CYS A 59 -9.66 9.72 10.44
N PHE A 60 -8.74 10.55 9.94
CA PHE A 60 -7.47 10.80 10.60
C PHE A 60 -7.66 11.42 12.00
N ASP A 61 -8.43 12.50 12.08
CA ASP A 61 -8.57 13.30 13.30
C ASP A 61 -9.38 12.59 14.38
N ARG A 62 -10.44 11.88 14.00
CA ARG A 62 -11.37 11.26 14.96
C ARG A 62 -11.04 9.82 15.30
N ILE A 63 -10.38 9.09 14.39
CA ILE A 63 -10.16 7.65 14.55
C ILE A 63 -8.68 7.33 14.77
N ILE A 64 -7.79 7.87 13.93
CA ILE A 64 -6.38 7.48 13.93
C ILE A 64 -5.58 8.23 14.99
N LYS A 65 -5.67 9.57 14.99
CA LYS A 65 -4.92 10.44 15.89
C LYS A 65 -5.12 10.11 17.39
N PRO A 66 -6.32 9.73 17.87
CA PRO A 66 -6.49 9.31 19.27
C PRO A 66 -5.84 7.97 19.63
N ARG A 67 -5.51 7.13 18.63
CA ARG A 67 -5.00 5.75 18.85
C ARG A 67 -3.51 5.60 18.60
N PHE A 68 -2.90 6.53 17.87
CA PHE A 68 -1.49 6.48 17.46
C PHE A 68 -0.77 7.78 17.80
N CYS A 69 0.40 7.66 18.43
CA CYS A 69 1.29 8.78 18.72
C CYS A 69 2.47 8.77 17.74
N PHE A 70 2.40 9.66 16.75
CA PHE A 70 3.41 9.76 15.70
C PHE A 70 4.62 10.57 16.17
N LYS A 71 5.82 9.98 16.08
CA LYS A 71 7.10 10.67 16.37
C LYS A 71 7.64 11.37 15.12
N THR A 72 6.80 12.20 14.52
CA THR A 72 7.13 13.04 13.35
C THR A 72 6.16 14.23 13.29
N THR A 73 6.28 15.08 12.28
CA THR A 73 5.33 16.16 12.05
C THR A 73 3.95 15.62 11.68
N GLU A 74 2.88 16.35 12.01
CA GLU A 74 1.53 15.94 11.61
C GLU A 74 1.38 15.84 10.08
N LEU A 75 2.09 16.69 9.33
CA LEU A 75 2.13 16.63 7.87
C LEU A 75 2.63 15.26 7.37
N ASN A 76 3.74 14.77 7.93
CA ASN A 76 4.36 13.52 7.52
C ASN A 76 3.52 12.31 7.95
N ALA A 77 2.96 12.35 9.17
CA ALA A 77 2.02 11.35 9.65
C ALA A 77 0.79 11.25 8.73
N ARG A 78 0.17 12.38 8.39
CA ARG A 78 -0.96 12.42 7.45
C ARG A 78 -0.59 11.90 6.07
N ALA A 79 0.55 12.30 5.53
CA ALA A 79 1.01 11.86 4.21
C ALA A 79 1.19 10.34 4.13
N TYR A 80 1.80 9.75 5.16
CA TYR A 80 1.94 8.30 5.26
C TYR A 80 0.57 7.61 5.35
N VAL A 81 -0.28 8.03 6.30
CA VAL A 81 -1.58 7.41 6.53
C VAL A 81 -2.48 7.53 5.29
N TYR A 82 -2.51 8.69 4.64
CA TYR A 82 -3.24 8.91 3.39
C TYR A 82 -2.79 7.92 2.31
N SER A 83 -1.49 7.80 2.10
CA SER A 83 -0.91 6.87 1.12
C SER A 83 -1.21 5.41 1.46
N SER A 84 -1.18 5.07 2.75
CA SER A 84 -1.46 3.74 3.26
C SER A 84 -2.92 3.34 3.05
N ILE A 85 -3.87 4.21 3.40
CA ILE A 85 -5.31 3.99 3.20
C ILE A 85 -5.63 3.98 1.70
N ARG A 86 -5.13 4.93 0.91
CA ARG A 86 -5.31 4.98 -0.55
C ARG A 86 -5.00 3.65 -1.22
N LYS A 87 -3.81 3.09 -0.94
CA LYS A 87 -3.37 1.82 -1.51
C LYS A 87 -4.32 0.68 -1.11
N LYS A 88 -4.67 0.61 0.18
CA LYS A 88 -5.53 -0.45 0.71
C LYS A 88 -6.97 -0.35 0.23
N TRP A 89 -7.50 0.85 0.05
CA TRP A 89 -8.82 1.09 -0.51
C TRP A 89 -8.88 0.60 -1.97
N SER A 90 -7.87 0.96 -2.79
CA SER A 90 -7.78 0.46 -4.17
C SER A 90 -7.63 -1.06 -4.24
N SER A 91 -6.78 -1.65 -3.39
CA SER A 91 -6.63 -3.11 -3.31
C SER A 91 -7.90 -3.81 -2.81
N GLY A 92 -8.58 -3.23 -1.82
CA GLY A 92 -9.84 -3.75 -1.27
C GLY A 92 -10.94 -3.79 -2.33
N ARG A 93 -11.12 -2.71 -3.09
CA ARG A 93 -12.05 -2.65 -4.23
C ARG A 93 -11.72 -3.70 -5.29
N GLN A 94 -10.44 -3.86 -5.63
CA GLN A 94 -10.04 -4.88 -6.60
C GLN A 94 -10.32 -6.30 -6.10
N ARG A 95 -10.08 -6.59 -4.81
CA ARG A 95 -10.42 -7.89 -4.20
C ARG A 95 -11.93 -8.14 -4.24
N LEU A 96 -12.71 -7.14 -3.85
CA LEU A 96 -14.18 -7.20 -3.91
C LEU A 96 -14.65 -7.51 -5.34
N TRP A 97 -14.06 -6.86 -6.35
CA TRP A 97 -14.36 -7.17 -7.73
C TRP A 97 -14.07 -8.62 -8.08
N TYR A 98 -12.91 -9.17 -7.70
CA TYR A 98 -12.58 -10.57 -8.00
C TYR A 98 -13.50 -11.58 -7.31
N GLU A 99 -14.01 -11.25 -6.12
CA GLU A 99 -14.90 -12.11 -5.37
C GLU A 99 -16.32 -12.15 -5.95
N PHE A 100 -16.83 -11.01 -6.43
CA PHE A 100 -18.22 -10.87 -6.89
C PHE A 100 -18.39 -10.89 -8.40
N ASN A 101 -17.33 -10.66 -9.18
CA ASN A 101 -17.39 -10.73 -10.63
C ASN A 101 -17.29 -12.18 -11.10
N ASP A 102 -18.45 -12.76 -11.44
CA ASP A 102 -18.56 -14.02 -12.14
C ASP A 102 -18.67 -13.76 -13.67
N PRO A 103 -17.68 -14.21 -14.49
CA PRO A 103 -17.70 -14.03 -15.93
C PRO A 103 -18.92 -14.65 -16.64
N LEU A 104 -19.62 -15.60 -15.98
CA LEU A 104 -20.81 -16.26 -16.52
C LEU A 104 -22.11 -15.48 -16.21
N LYS A 105 -22.03 -14.41 -15.41
CA LYS A 105 -23.19 -13.62 -14.99
C LYS A 105 -23.29 -12.33 -15.77
N THR A 106 -24.53 -11.86 -15.93
CA THR A 106 -24.78 -10.57 -16.56
C THR A 106 -24.42 -9.43 -15.61
N LYS A 107 -24.11 -8.25 -16.18
CA LYS A 107 -23.90 -7.03 -15.40
C LYS A 107 -25.05 -6.75 -14.42
N ALA A 108 -26.30 -6.92 -14.87
CA ALA A 108 -27.50 -6.71 -14.04
C ALA A 108 -27.55 -7.69 -12.85
N TRP A 109 -27.24 -8.96 -13.08
CA TRP A 109 -27.17 -9.95 -12.00
C TRP A 109 -26.10 -9.57 -10.96
N ILE A 110 -24.92 -9.13 -11.40
CA ILE A 110 -23.84 -8.69 -10.50
C ILE A 110 -24.28 -7.46 -9.71
N MET A 111 -24.98 -6.51 -10.34
CA MET A 111 -25.54 -5.32 -9.69
C MET A 111 -26.56 -5.66 -8.59
N ASP A 112 -27.36 -6.71 -8.79
CA ASP A 112 -28.36 -7.14 -7.81
C ASP A 112 -27.75 -7.92 -6.63
N ASN A 113 -26.62 -8.61 -6.86
CA ASN A 113 -25.86 -9.32 -5.84
C ASN A 113 -24.98 -8.36 -5.01
N VAL A 114 -25.62 -7.52 -4.20
CA VAL A 114 -24.96 -6.49 -3.38
C VAL A 114 -24.19 -7.15 -2.21
N PRO A 115 -22.88 -6.90 -2.06
CA PRO A 115 -22.11 -7.37 -0.92
C PRO A 115 -22.63 -6.81 0.41
N SER A 116 -22.56 -7.61 1.48
CA SER A 116 -22.95 -7.16 2.83
C SER A 116 -22.12 -5.95 3.27
N GLY A 117 -22.79 -4.96 3.88
CA GLY A 117 -22.16 -3.73 4.38
C GLY A 117 -21.87 -2.66 3.32
N ILE A 118 -22.28 -2.88 2.06
CA ILE A 118 -22.12 -1.91 0.97
C ILE A 118 -23.49 -1.37 0.54
N PRO A 119 -23.69 -0.04 0.49
CA PRO A 119 -24.92 0.53 -0.06
C PRO A 119 -25.14 0.12 -1.53
N ARG A 120 -26.40 -0.15 -1.90
CA ARG A 120 -26.75 -0.65 -3.25
C ARG A 120 -26.37 0.35 -4.35
N ASP A 121 -26.62 1.62 -4.13
CA ASP A 121 -26.25 2.72 -5.04
C ASP A 121 -24.73 2.78 -5.25
N GLU A 122 -23.95 2.60 -4.16
CA GLU A 122 -22.50 2.54 -4.28
C GLU A 122 -22.01 1.34 -5.09
N TRP A 123 -22.59 0.17 -4.80
CA TRP A 123 -22.26 -1.07 -5.49
C TRP A 123 -22.58 -1.00 -6.98
N THR A 124 -23.81 -0.58 -7.32
CA THR A 124 -24.25 -0.46 -8.73
C THR A 124 -23.43 0.55 -9.51
N SER A 125 -23.02 1.67 -8.88
CA SER A 125 -22.10 2.64 -9.46
C SER A 125 -20.72 2.03 -9.71
N TYR A 126 -20.19 1.30 -8.73
CA TYR A 126 -18.90 0.62 -8.88
C TYR A 126 -18.92 -0.43 -9.99
N VAL A 127 -19.94 -1.28 -10.04
CA VAL A 127 -20.10 -2.30 -11.11
C VAL A 127 -20.21 -1.62 -12.47
N SER A 128 -20.96 -0.52 -12.59
CA SER A 128 -21.04 0.26 -13.84
C SER A 128 -19.66 0.75 -14.30
N TYR A 129 -18.86 1.29 -13.38
CA TYR A 129 -17.49 1.73 -13.65
C TYR A 129 -16.59 0.57 -14.14
N ARG A 130 -16.73 -0.63 -13.58
CA ARG A 130 -15.92 -1.81 -13.95
C ARG A 130 -16.26 -2.36 -15.33
N PHE A 131 -17.52 -2.26 -15.74
CA PHE A 131 -17.99 -2.63 -17.08
C PHE A 131 -17.85 -1.50 -18.12
N ASN A 132 -17.32 -0.33 -17.75
CA ASN A 132 -17.00 0.71 -18.73
C ASN A 132 -15.88 0.21 -19.66
N GLU A 133 -16.06 0.38 -20.98
CA GLU A 133 -15.13 -0.03 -22.02
C GLU A 133 -13.69 0.42 -21.74
N LYS A 134 -13.50 1.71 -21.41
CA LYS A 134 -12.17 2.25 -21.09
C LYS A 134 -11.52 1.53 -19.90
N THR A 135 -12.30 1.21 -18.87
CA THR A 135 -11.82 0.49 -17.68
C THR A 135 -11.41 -0.94 -18.03
N MET A 136 -12.23 -1.61 -18.85
CA MET A 136 -11.96 -2.98 -19.31
C MET A 136 -10.71 -3.05 -20.19
N GLU A 137 -10.53 -2.12 -21.11
CA GLU A 137 -9.33 -2.02 -21.95
C GLU A 137 -8.07 -1.81 -21.12
N MET A 138 -8.10 -0.87 -20.16
CA MET A 138 -6.98 -0.66 -19.25
C MET A 138 -6.67 -1.93 -18.45
N SER A 139 -7.69 -2.64 -17.98
CA SER A 139 -7.52 -3.90 -17.24
C SER A 139 -6.85 -4.97 -18.11
N LYS A 140 -7.32 -5.16 -19.37
CA LYS A 140 -6.71 -6.09 -20.34
C LYS A 140 -5.25 -5.74 -20.60
N ARG A 141 -4.94 -4.46 -20.85
CA ARG A 141 -3.57 -3.98 -21.05
C ARG A 141 -2.69 -4.25 -19.83
N ASN A 142 -3.19 -4.00 -18.62
CA ASN A 142 -2.45 -4.24 -17.38
C ASN A 142 -2.15 -5.72 -17.14
N VAL A 143 -3.06 -6.62 -17.54
CA VAL A 143 -2.81 -8.08 -17.53
C VAL A 143 -1.66 -8.43 -18.47
N GLU A 144 -1.66 -7.92 -19.71
CA GLU A 144 -0.57 -8.16 -20.67
C GLU A 144 0.77 -7.56 -20.22
N ILE A 145 0.76 -6.38 -19.58
CA ILE A 145 1.97 -5.78 -19.00
C ILE A 145 2.49 -6.66 -17.86
N ARG A 146 1.61 -7.16 -16.98
CA ARG A 146 1.98 -8.00 -15.84
C ARG A 146 2.62 -9.31 -16.30
N LYS A 147 2.18 -9.91 -17.41
CA LYS A 147 2.82 -11.10 -18.01
C LYS A 147 4.29 -10.86 -18.40
N LYS A 148 4.69 -9.61 -18.66
CA LYS A 148 6.07 -9.23 -19.01
C LYS A 148 6.95 -8.95 -17.78
N GLN A 149 6.40 -8.99 -16.56
CA GLN A 149 7.18 -8.79 -15.35
C GLN A 149 8.03 -10.04 -15.06
N THR A 150 9.32 -9.98 -15.38
CA THR A 150 10.26 -11.10 -15.20
C THR A 150 10.95 -11.11 -13.85
N ILE A 151 11.12 -9.95 -13.22
CA ILE A 151 11.80 -9.81 -11.93
C ILE A 151 10.75 -9.74 -10.82
N ALA A 152 10.70 -10.78 -10.00
CA ALA A 152 9.89 -10.82 -8.79
C ALA A 152 10.66 -10.24 -7.61
N HIS A 153 9.94 -9.48 -6.77
CA HIS A 153 10.43 -9.04 -5.46
C HIS A 153 10.17 -10.15 -4.43
N THR A 154 11.20 -10.55 -3.69
CA THR A 154 11.19 -11.65 -2.72
C THR A 154 11.17 -11.19 -1.26
N GLY A 155 11.19 -9.88 -0.99
CA GLY A 155 11.22 -9.38 0.39
C GLY A 155 9.98 -9.72 1.24
N GLY A 156 8.85 -10.14 0.65
CA GLY A 156 7.61 -10.37 1.40
C GLY A 156 6.96 -9.07 1.90
N SER A 157 6.15 -9.16 2.96
CA SER A 157 5.28 -8.08 3.46
C SER A 157 5.99 -6.99 4.27
N LYS A 158 7.22 -7.23 4.74
CA LYS A 158 8.01 -6.22 5.45
C LYS A 158 8.26 -5.02 4.51
N PRO A 159 8.08 -3.77 4.94
CA PRO A 159 8.39 -2.61 4.13
C PRO A 159 9.90 -2.32 4.12
N ASN A 160 10.34 -1.58 3.10
CA ASN A 160 11.75 -1.22 2.93
C ASN A 160 12.30 -0.27 4.01
N SER A 161 11.47 0.60 4.59
CA SER A 161 11.89 1.46 5.72
C SER A 161 12.31 0.63 6.93
N ARG A 162 11.52 -0.38 7.27
CA ARG A 162 11.87 -1.34 8.33
C ARG A 162 13.14 -2.12 8.00
N ARG A 163 13.29 -2.62 6.76
CA ARG A 163 14.54 -3.30 6.35
C ARG A 163 15.75 -2.38 6.46
N ARG A 164 15.61 -1.12 6.07
CA ARG A 164 16.68 -0.12 6.17
C ARG A 164 17.08 0.10 7.62
N ALA A 165 16.11 0.30 8.50
CA ALA A 165 16.36 0.48 9.93
C ALA A 165 17.04 -0.75 10.57
N GLU A 166 16.59 -1.96 10.23
CA GLU A 166 17.21 -3.21 10.69
C GLU A 166 18.67 -3.33 10.20
N MET A 167 18.93 -3.10 8.90
CA MET A 167 20.30 -3.12 8.34
C MET A 167 21.22 -2.04 8.95
N MET A 168 20.68 -0.86 9.23
CA MET A 168 21.43 0.22 9.88
C MET A 168 21.77 -0.13 11.33
N ALA A 169 20.85 -0.77 12.06
CA ALA A 169 21.10 -1.25 13.41
C ALA A 169 22.16 -2.37 13.44
N GLU A 170 22.19 -3.23 12.43
CA GLU A 170 23.17 -4.33 12.32
C GLU A 170 24.57 -3.84 11.88
N SER A 171 24.64 -2.94 10.90
CA SER A 171 25.92 -2.53 10.27
C SER A 171 26.47 -1.20 10.80
N GLY A 172 25.66 -0.41 11.52
CA GLY A 172 25.99 0.97 11.91
C GLY A 172 25.99 1.96 10.75
N GLN A 173 25.68 1.53 9.52
CA GLN A 173 25.69 2.36 8.31
C GLN A 173 24.35 2.29 7.59
N ASN A 174 23.91 3.41 7.00
CA ASN A 174 22.66 3.44 6.24
C ASN A 174 22.85 2.64 4.93
N PRO A 175 22.03 1.62 4.64
CA PRO A 175 22.23 0.81 3.45
C PRO A 175 21.96 1.60 2.16
N GLY A 176 22.90 1.47 1.22
CA GLY A 176 22.76 2.01 -0.13
C GLY A 176 21.63 1.34 -0.92
N ARG A 177 21.24 1.97 -2.04
CA ARG A 177 20.12 1.48 -2.87
C ARG A 177 20.36 0.06 -3.39
N ALA A 178 21.59 -0.26 -3.76
CA ALA A 178 21.98 -1.59 -4.22
C ALA A 178 21.84 -2.65 -3.12
N GLN A 179 22.25 -2.36 -1.89
CA GLN A 179 22.13 -3.28 -0.76
C GLN A 179 20.68 -3.60 -0.43
N LEU A 180 19.81 -2.59 -0.43
CA LEU A 180 18.37 -2.77 -0.21
C LEU A 180 17.71 -3.55 -1.35
N TYR A 181 18.12 -3.31 -2.60
CA TYR A 181 17.66 -4.08 -3.75
C TYR A 181 18.03 -5.56 -3.62
N LEU A 182 19.29 -5.85 -3.30
CA LEU A 182 19.78 -7.21 -3.07
C LEU A 182 18.99 -7.93 -1.98
N ALA A 183 18.72 -7.27 -0.86
CA ALA A 183 17.97 -7.87 0.25
C ALA A 183 16.51 -8.20 -0.10
N THR A 184 15.98 -7.64 -1.18
CA THR A 184 14.57 -7.81 -1.59
C THR A 184 14.40 -8.59 -2.90
N HIS A 185 15.49 -9.05 -3.51
CA HIS A 185 15.50 -9.65 -4.84
C HIS A 185 16.40 -10.89 -4.94
N LYS A 186 16.89 -11.41 -3.81
CA LYS A 186 17.59 -12.70 -3.72
C LYS A 186 16.60 -13.87 -3.77
N LYS A 187 17.00 -14.96 -4.43
CA LYS A 187 16.32 -16.26 -4.33
C LYS A 187 16.60 -16.92 -2.98
N GLU A 188 15.91 -18.03 -2.68
CA GLU A 188 16.15 -18.84 -1.48
C GLU A 188 17.60 -19.35 -1.39
N ASP A 189 18.25 -19.63 -2.52
CA ASP A 189 19.66 -20.03 -2.62
C ASP A 189 20.65 -18.85 -2.53
N GLY A 190 20.15 -17.62 -2.33
CA GLY A 190 20.97 -16.40 -2.24
C GLY A 190 21.43 -15.82 -3.58
N SER A 191 21.16 -16.49 -4.72
CA SER A 191 21.56 -16.03 -6.05
C SER A 191 20.63 -14.96 -6.63
N LEU A 192 21.16 -14.20 -7.59
CA LEU A 192 20.39 -13.28 -8.42
C LEU A 192 20.21 -13.86 -9.82
N MET A 193 19.19 -13.42 -10.53
CA MET A 193 19.09 -13.62 -11.97
C MET A 193 20.04 -12.66 -12.70
N LYS A 194 20.58 -13.08 -13.85
CA LYS A 194 21.48 -12.28 -14.69
C LYS A 194 20.98 -10.86 -15.01
N GLN A 195 19.66 -10.69 -15.12
CA GLN A 195 19.06 -9.38 -15.35
C GLN A 195 19.14 -8.48 -14.10
N GLN A 196 18.98 -9.05 -12.90
CA GLN A 196 19.10 -8.34 -11.62
C GLN A 196 20.55 -7.90 -11.34
N GLU A 197 21.54 -8.72 -11.72
CA GLU A 197 22.97 -8.38 -11.61
C GLU A 197 23.31 -7.09 -12.38
N LYS A 198 22.81 -6.95 -13.61
CA LYS A 198 22.98 -5.72 -14.41
C LYS A 198 22.38 -4.50 -13.71
N TYR A 199 21.21 -4.64 -13.10
CA TYR A 199 20.58 -3.54 -12.36
C TYR A 199 21.38 -3.14 -11.12
N VAL A 200 21.90 -4.11 -10.37
CA VAL A 200 22.76 -3.85 -9.20
C VAL A 200 24.01 -3.11 -9.63
N GLN A 201 24.66 -3.53 -10.72
CA GLN A 201 25.85 -2.87 -11.24
C GLN A 201 25.56 -1.41 -11.63
N VAL A 202 24.45 -1.13 -12.32
CA VAL A 202 24.02 0.24 -12.64
C VAL A 202 23.74 1.05 -11.37
N MET A 203 23.09 0.47 -10.36
CA MET A 203 22.80 1.16 -9.09
C MET A 203 24.07 1.48 -8.31
N GLN A 204 25.07 0.60 -8.33
CA GLN A 204 26.37 0.83 -7.70
C GLN A 204 27.17 1.93 -8.41
N LEU A 205 27.12 1.98 -9.74
CA LEU A 205 27.79 3.02 -10.53
C LEU A 205 27.10 4.39 -10.41
N ALA A 206 25.81 4.43 -10.04
CA ALA A 206 25.02 5.64 -9.91
C ALA A 206 24.95 6.20 -8.47
N ASP A 207 25.60 5.55 -7.50
CA ASP A 207 25.64 6.00 -6.10
C ASP A 207 26.89 6.88 -5.88
N PRO A 208 26.80 8.22 -5.78
CA PRO A 208 27.97 9.09 -5.78
C PRO A 208 28.76 9.11 -4.46
N PHE A 209 28.37 8.33 -3.45
CA PHE A 209 28.90 8.43 -2.08
C PHE A 209 30.20 7.64 -1.83
N HIS A 210 31.09 7.53 -2.83
CA HIS A 210 32.42 6.91 -2.66
C HIS A 210 33.59 7.78 -3.16
N LEU A 211 33.41 9.11 -3.28
CA LEU A 211 34.48 10.01 -3.71
C LEU A 211 34.88 11.11 -2.71
N TRP A 212 34.45 11.04 -1.44
CA TRP A 212 35.01 11.89 -0.38
C TRP A 212 35.25 11.06 0.90
N ALA A 213 36.42 10.44 0.96
CA ALA A 213 37.15 10.09 2.17
C ALA A 213 38.58 10.63 2.00
#